data_AF-A0A8B9MTY3-F1
#
_entry.id   AF-A0A8B9MTY3-F1
#
_cell.length_a   1.000
_cell.length_b   1.000
_cell.length_c   1.000
_cell.angle_alpha   90.00
_cell.angle_beta   90.00
_cell.angle_gamma   90.00
#
_symmetry.space_group_name_H-M   'P 1'
#
loop_
_entity.id
_entity.type
_entity.pdbx_description
1 polymer ?
#
loop_
_entity_poly.entity_id
_entity_poly.type
_entity_poly.pdbx_seq_one_letter_code
_entity_poly.pdbx_strand_id
1 'polypeptide(L)'
;CRDEDYGAHHRKNENSPPSLTKIEKEKREHAKQHGMIRTEITGAEIAEEMEKERRLFQLQMCEYLIKVNEIKTKKGVDLLQNLIKYYHAQCNFFQDGLKTADKLKQYIEKLAADLYNIKQTQDEEKKQLTALRDLIKSSLQLDQKEDSQSRQGGYSMHQLQGNKEYGSEKKGYLLKKSDGLRKVWQRRKCTVKNGILTISHATSNRQPAKLNLLTCQVKPNAEDKKSFDLISHNRTYHFQAEDEQEYVAWISVLTNSKEEALNMAFRGEQSTGENSLEDLTKAIIDDIQRLPGNEVCCDCGSPDPTWLSTNLGILTCIECSGIHREMGVHISRIQSLELDKLGTSELLLAKNVGNTSFNDIMEGNLPSPSPKPSPSSDMTARKEFITAKYVDHKFSKKTCASAAAKLNELLEAVKSRDLLALIQVYAEGVELMEPLLEPGQEPGETALHLAVRTADQTSLHLVDFLVQNCGNLDKQTALGNTVLHYCSMYNKPECLKLLLRGKPTIDVGKFII
;
A
#
# COMPACT_ATOMS: atom_id res chain seq x y z
N CYS A 1 -40.18 -122.75 -58.72
CA CYS A 1 -40.54 -122.26 -60.07
C CYS A 1 -39.82 -120.93 -60.25
N ARG A 2 -38.75 -120.93 -61.04
CA ARG A 2 -38.72 -120.46 -62.45
C ARG A 2 -38.76 -118.93 -62.49
N ASP A 3 -37.88 -118.20 -63.16
CA ASP A 3 -36.80 -118.47 -64.11
C ASP A 3 -36.02 -117.14 -64.25
N GLU A 4 -34.74 -117.23 -64.66
CA GLU A 4 -34.05 -116.48 -65.74
C GLU A 4 -34.42 -115.01 -66.03
N ASP A 5 -33.56 -114.09 -66.48
CA ASP A 5 -32.14 -113.99 -66.85
C ASP A 5 -31.97 -112.56 -67.45
N TYR A 6 -30.77 -112.21 -67.90
CA TYR A 6 -30.34 -111.09 -68.75
C TYR A 6 -29.71 -109.86 -68.10
N GLY A 7 -28.38 -109.79 -68.28
CA GLY A 7 -27.54 -108.65 -67.97
C GLY A 7 -27.33 -107.68 -69.14
N ALA A 8 -26.62 -106.59 -68.85
CA ALA A 8 -25.75 -105.86 -69.77
C ALA A 8 -24.85 -104.88 -68.97
N HIS A 9 -23.57 -104.87 -69.32
CA HIS A 9 -22.51 -104.06 -68.72
C HIS A 9 -22.66 -102.55 -68.96
N HIS A 10 -22.37 -101.72 -67.94
CA HIS A 10 -21.63 -100.46 -68.14
C HIS A 10 -20.88 -100.00 -66.87
N ARG A 11 -19.58 -99.71 -67.08
CA ARG A 11 -18.52 -99.12 -66.23
C ARG A 11 -18.94 -98.47 -64.90
N LYS A 12 -18.25 -98.84 -63.80
CA LYS A 12 -18.13 -98.02 -62.58
C LYS A 12 -16.67 -97.65 -62.32
N ASN A 13 -16.39 -96.35 -62.38
CA ASN A 13 -15.24 -95.71 -61.76
C ASN A 13 -15.47 -95.74 -60.23
N GLU A 14 -14.51 -96.28 -59.47
CA GLU A 14 -14.49 -96.13 -58.01
C GLU A 14 -14.02 -94.71 -57.66
N ASN A 15 -14.90 -93.91 -57.07
CA ASN A 15 -14.53 -92.78 -56.22
C ASN A 15 -15.72 -92.42 -55.33
N SER A 16 -15.71 -92.91 -54.10
CA SER A 16 -16.68 -92.56 -53.05
C SER A 16 -16.10 -91.41 -52.21
N PRO A 17 -16.86 -90.35 -51.88
CA PRO A 17 -16.38 -89.28 -51.02
C PRO A 17 -16.19 -89.76 -49.56
N PRO A 18 -15.24 -89.19 -48.80
CA PRO A 18 -15.00 -89.58 -47.42
C PRO A 18 -16.20 -89.26 -46.52
N SER A 19 -16.45 -90.11 -45.52
CA SER A 19 -17.59 -89.96 -44.60
C SER A 19 -17.49 -88.66 -43.80
N LEU A 20 -18.64 -88.00 -43.59
CA LEU A 20 -18.76 -86.74 -42.84
C LEU A 20 -18.07 -86.80 -41.46
N THR A 21 -18.16 -87.96 -40.82
CA THR A 21 -17.53 -88.26 -39.52
C THR A 21 -16.01 -88.22 -39.54
N LYS A 22 -15.38 -88.54 -40.67
CA LYS A 22 -13.92 -88.48 -40.84
C LYS A 22 -13.45 -87.04 -41.01
N ILE A 23 -14.23 -86.25 -41.75
CA ILE A 23 -14.01 -84.81 -41.96
C ILE A 23 -14.18 -84.01 -40.65
N GLU A 24 -15.17 -84.37 -39.82
CA GLU A 24 -15.36 -83.75 -38.50
C GLU A 24 -14.23 -84.09 -37.52
N LYS A 25 -13.72 -85.33 -37.57
CA LYS A 25 -12.61 -85.77 -36.72
C LYS A 25 -11.30 -85.06 -37.10
N GLU A 26 -11.03 -84.93 -38.40
CA GLU A 26 -9.87 -84.20 -38.92
C GLU A 26 -9.97 -82.69 -38.63
N LYS A 27 -11.16 -82.07 -38.73
CA LYS A 27 -11.37 -80.68 -38.30
C LYS A 27 -11.12 -80.48 -36.80
N ARG A 28 -11.51 -81.45 -35.96
CA ARG A 28 -11.31 -81.38 -34.50
C ARG A 28 -9.85 -81.59 -34.09
N GLU A 29 -9.10 -82.43 -34.80
CA GLU A 29 -7.66 -82.59 -34.60
C GLU A 29 -6.87 -81.37 -35.10
N HIS A 30 -7.25 -80.80 -36.24
CA HIS A 30 -6.67 -79.57 -36.76
C HIS A 30 -6.92 -78.37 -35.82
N ALA A 31 -8.11 -78.26 -35.22
CA ALA A 31 -8.42 -77.23 -34.22
C ALA A 31 -7.61 -77.40 -32.91
N LYS A 32 -7.27 -78.65 -32.51
CA LYS A 32 -6.39 -78.92 -31.37
C LYS A 32 -4.93 -78.57 -31.66
N GLN A 33 -4.42 -78.89 -32.85
CA GLN A 33 -3.04 -78.59 -33.24
C GLN A 33 -2.76 -77.08 -33.37
N HIS A 34 -3.79 -76.30 -33.74
CA HIS A 34 -3.71 -74.83 -33.81
C HIS A 34 -4.10 -74.12 -32.50
N GLY A 35 -4.23 -74.83 -31.38
CA GLY A 35 -4.48 -74.22 -30.06
C GLY A 35 -5.86 -73.57 -29.90
N MET A 36 -6.84 -73.91 -30.75
CA MET A 36 -8.17 -73.29 -30.78
C MET A 36 -9.21 -73.99 -29.89
N ILE A 37 -8.80 -74.89 -29.00
CA ILE A 37 -9.67 -75.42 -27.94
C ILE A 37 -9.14 -74.92 -26.59
N ARG A 38 -9.71 -73.81 -26.12
CA ARG A 38 -9.63 -73.44 -24.70
C ARG A 38 -10.43 -74.47 -23.91
N THR A 39 -9.81 -75.04 -22.88
CA THR A 39 -10.50 -75.78 -21.82
C THR A 39 -11.70 -74.96 -21.34
N GLU A 40 -12.90 -75.53 -21.39
CA GLU A 40 -14.10 -74.90 -20.87
C GLU A 40 -13.93 -74.70 -19.37
N ILE A 41 -13.72 -73.44 -18.94
CA ILE A 41 -13.67 -73.06 -17.53
C ILE A 41 -15.05 -73.31 -16.96
N THR A 42 -15.15 -74.16 -15.94
CA THR A 42 -16.44 -74.52 -15.35
C THR A 42 -17.03 -73.31 -14.60
N GLY A 43 -18.36 -73.21 -14.56
CA GLY A 43 -19.03 -72.11 -13.82
C GLY A 43 -18.65 -72.05 -12.34
N ALA A 44 -18.21 -73.17 -11.76
CA ALA A 44 -17.68 -73.25 -10.40
C ALA A 44 -16.30 -72.58 -10.27
N GLU A 45 -15.39 -72.81 -11.22
CA GLU A 45 -14.07 -72.15 -11.25
C GLU A 45 -14.19 -70.64 -11.47
N ILE A 46 -15.14 -70.20 -12.32
CA ILE A 46 -15.41 -68.77 -12.52
C ILE A 46 -15.96 -68.15 -11.23
N ALA A 47 -16.89 -68.83 -10.54
CA ALA A 47 -17.44 -68.33 -9.28
C ALA A 47 -16.37 -68.25 -8.18
N GLU A 48 -15.46 -69.23 -8.11
CA GLU A 48 -14.36 -69.24 -7.15
C GLU A 48 -13.33 -68.14 -7.43
N GLU A 49 -12.96 -67.93 -8.69
CA GLU A 49 -12.10 -66.81 -9.12
C GLU A 49 -12.76 -65.45 -8.81
N MET A 50 -14.06 -65.29 -9.09
CA MET A 50 -14.79 -64.06 -8.76
C MET A 50 -14.88 -63.81 -7.25
N GLU A 51 -15.07 -64.85 -6.44
CA GLU A 51 -15.08 -64.76 -4.98
C GLU A 51 -13.69 -64.40 -4.44
N LYS A 52 -12.63 -64.97 -5.03
CA LYS A 52 -11.23 -64.66 -4.70
C LYS A 52 -10.87 -63.21 -5.06
N GLU A 53 -11.24 -62.74 -6.25
CA GLU A 53 -11.07 -61.33 -6.67
C GLU A 53 -11.85 -60.37 -5.76
N ARG A 54 -13.08 -60.74 -5.36
CA ARG A 54 -13.86 -59.97 -4.38
C ARG A 54 -13.16 -59.85 -3.04
N ARG A 55 -12.59 -60.95 -2.52
CA ARG A 55 -11.83 -60.95 -1.25
C ARG A 55 -10.53 -60.16 -1.38
N LEU A 56 -9.85 -60.24 -2.51
CA LEU A 56 -8.64 -59.48 -2.80
C LEU A 56 -8.93 -57.97 -2.84
N PHE A 57 -10.04 -57.57 -3.47
CA PHE A 57 -10.50 -56.19 -3.50
C PHE A 57 -10.86 -55.69 -2.08
N GLN A 58 -11.58 -56.49 -1.30
CA GLN A 58 -11.89 -56.16 0.09
C GLN A 58 -10.63 -56.00 0.94
N LEU A 59 -9.62 -56.86 0.75
CA LEU A 59 -8.33 -56.75 1.43
C LEU A 59 -7.60 -55.44 1.06
N GLN A 60 -7.50 -55.13 -0.23
CA GLN A 60 -6.88 -53.88 -0.70
C GLN A 60 -7.60 -52.64 -0.20
N MET A 61 -8.94 -52.68 -0.13
CA MET A 61 -9.75 -51.60 0.44
C MET A 61 -9.44 -51.38 1.93
N CYS A 62 -9.31 -52.46 2.71
CA CYS A 62 -8.93 -52.38 4.12
C CYS A 62 -7.52 -51.81 4.29
N GLU A 63 -6.54 -52.28 3.52
CA GLU A 63 -5.16 -51.75 3.57
C GLU A 63 -5.12 -50.25 3.21
N TYR A 64 -5.88 -49.84 2.20
CA TYR A 64 -6.02 -48.44 1.83
C TYR A 64 -6.62 -47.60 2.97
N LEU A 65 -7.72 -48.05 3.57
CA LEU A 65 -8.36 -47.34 4.68
C LEU A 65 -7.44 -47.22 5.91
N ILE A 66 -6.66 -48.26 6.21
CA ILE A 66 -5.65 -48.23 7.27
C ILE A 66 -4.59 -47.15 6.97
N LYS A 67 -4.05 -47.11 5.74
CA LYS A 67 -3.07 -46.09 5.34
C LYS A 67 -3.63 -44.67 5.39
N VAL A 68 -4.87 -44.48 4.95
CA VAL A 68 -5.56 -43.18 5.06
C VAL A 68 -5.68 -42.75 6.53
N ASN A 69 -6.00 -43.68 7.43
CA ASN A 69 -6.14 -43.39 8.85
C ASN A 69 -4.78 -43.07 9.51
N GLU A 70 -3.71 -43.78 9.14
CA GLU A 70 -2.35 -43.46 9.57
C GLU A 70 -1.90 -42.07 9.12
N ILE A 71 -2.18 -41.70 7.86
CA ILE A 71 -1.86 -40.38 7.31
C ILE A 71 -2.64 -39.29 8.05
N LYS A 72 -3.94 -39.49 8.28
CA LYS A 72 -4.78 -38.53 9.03
C LYS A 72 -4.29 -38.36 10.47
N THR A 73 -3.95 -39.47 11.14
CA THR A 73 -3.46 -39.46 12.53
C THR A 73 -2.12 -38.74 12.64
N LYS A 74 -1.14 -39.05 11.77
CA LYS A 74 0.16 -38.36 11.76
C LYS A 74 0.01 -36.86 11.52
N LYS A 75 -0.77 -36.45 10.51
CA LYS A 75 -1.01 -35.02 10.22
C LYS A 75 -1.71 -34.30 11.38
N GLY A 76 -2.67 -34.95 12.04
CA GLY A 76 -3.37 -34.38 13.19
C GLY A 76 -2.45 -34.17 14.40
N VAL A 77 -1.61 -35.17 14.71
CA VAL A 77 -0.65 -35.09 15.83
C VAL A 77 0.43 -34.03 15.55
N ASP A 78 0.97 -33.99 14.32
CA ASP A 78 1.96 -32.97 13.92
C ASP A 78 1.38 -31.55 14.00
N LEU A 79 0.12 -31.36 13.58
CA LEU A 79 -0.57 -30.08 13.67
C LEU A 79 -0.74 -29.64 15.14
N LEU A 80 -1.19 -30.55 16.01
CA LEU A 80 -1.34 -30.26 17.45
C LEU A 80 0.00 -29.94 18.10
N GLN A 81 1.06 -30.66 17.72
CA GLN A 81 2.39 -30.41 18.27
C GLN A 81 2.97 -29.07 17.81
N ASN A 82 2.70 -28.65 16.57
CA ASN A 82 3.06 -27.32 16.09
C ASN A 82 2.23 -26.22 16.78
N LEU A 83 0.94 -26.47 17.05
CA LEU A 83 0.09 -25.54 17.78
C LEU A 83 0.56 -25.34 19.23
N ILE A 84 1.00 -26.40 19.91
CA ILE A 84 1.60 -26.33 21.26
C ILE A 84 2.89 -25.52 21.25
N LYS A 85 3.76 -25.70 20.24
CA LYS A 85 4.99 -24.91 20.08
C LYS A 85 4.68 -23.44 19.84
N TYR A 86 3.67 -23.15 19.01
CA TYR A 86 3.21 -21.79 18.76
C TYR A 86 2.75 -21.09 20.04
N TYR A 87 1.89 -21.74 20.83
CA TYR A 87 1.43 -21.15 22.10
C TYR A 87 2.55 -20.97 23.13
N HIS A 88 3.53 -21.88 23.20
CA HIS A 88 4.72 -21.67 24.03
C HIS A 88 5.54 -20.45 23.59
N ALA A 89 5.77 -20.29 22.29
CA ALA A 89 6.48 -19.14 21.75
C ALA A 89 5.73 -17.82 22.03
N GLN A 90 4.40 -17.86 21.92
CA GLN A 90 3.55 -16.70 22.21
C GLN A 90 3.56 -16.32 23.70
N CYS A 91 3.50 -17.29 24.61
CA CYS A 91 3.64 -17.06 26.05
C CYS A 91 5.00 -16.44 26.40
N ASN A 92 6.09 -16.97 25.82
CA ASN A 92 7.43 -16.41 26.03
C ASN A 92 7.54 -14.97 25.54
N PHE A 93 6.98 -14.68 24.36
CA PHE A 93 6.94 -13.32 23.81
C PHE A 93 6.24 -12.33 24.75
N PHE A 94 5.06 -12.70 25.26
CA PHE A 94 4.34 -11.85 26.23
C PHE A 94 5.11 -11.67 27.54
N GLN A 95 5.79 -12.72 28.00
CA GLN A 95 6.58 -12.66 29.23
C GLN A 95 7.80 -11.74 29.10
N ASP A 96 8.47 -11.75 27.94
CA ASP A 96 9.58 -10.83 27.66
C ASP A 96 9.09 -9.39 27.40
N GLY A 97 7.91 -9.24 26.79
CA GLY A 97 7.20 -7.96 26.70
C GLY A 97 6.92 -7.36 28.09
N LEU A 98 6.42 -8.17 29.03
CA LEU A 98 6.15 -7.74 30.41
C LEU A 98 7.44 -7.31 31.13
N LYS A 99 8.52 -8.10 31.04
CA LYS A 99 9.83 -7.72 31.61
C LYS A 99 10.35 -6.39 31.05
N THR A 100 10.09 -6.14 29.77
CA THR A 100 10.50 -4.88 29.11
C THR A 100 9.66 -3.71 29.61
N ALA A 101 8.36 -3.90 29.78
CA ALA A 101 7.47 -2.91 30.37
C ALA A 101 7.89 -2.56 31.81
N ASP A 102 8.29 -3.54 32.62
CA ASP A 102 8.80 -3.31 33.98
C ASP A 102 10.08 -2.47 34.00
N LYS A 103 11.01 -2.70 33.05
CA LYS A 103 12.21 -1.85 32.89
C LYS A 103 11.84 -0.41 32.53
N LEU A 104 10.84 -0.25 31.66
CA LEU A 104 10.34 1.07 31.26
C LEU A 104 9.70 1.81 32.44
N LYS A 105 8.94 1.10 33.29
CA LYS A 105 8.39 1.64 34.53
C LYS A 105 9.48 2.16 35.46
N GLN A 106 10.55 1.40 35.68
CA GLN A 106 11.70 1.84 36.48
C GLN A 106 12.38 3.09 35.90
N TYR A 107 12.48 3.17 34.57
CA TYR A 107 13.03 4.34 33.89
C TYR A 107 12.15 5.58 34.09
N ILE A 108 10.83 5.44 34.01
CA ILE A 108 9.87 6.53 34.25
C ILE A 108 9.98 7.04 35.70
N GLU A 109 10.05 6.13 36.68
CA GLU A 109 10.21 6.49 38.09
C GLU A 109 11.51 7.28 38.33
N LYS A 110 12.62 6.86 37.70
CA LYS A 110 13.88 7.59 37.74
C LYS A 110 13.76 8.98 37.09
N LEU A 111 13.14 9.06 35.93
CA LEU A 111 12.98 10.33 35.20
C LEU A 111 12.10 11.31 35.98
N ALA A 112 11.08 10.83 36.68
CA ALA A 112 10.25 11.64 37.57
C ALA A 112 11.06 12.19 38.75
N ALA A 113 11.94 11.38 39.35
CA ALA A 113 12.84 11.82 40.41
C ALA A 113 13.85 12.87 39.91
N ASP A 114 14.46 12.65 38.73
CA ASP A 114 15.38 13.61 38.11
C ASP A 114 14.68 14.95 37.81
N LEU A 115 13.44 14.92 37.31
CA LEU A 115 12.64 16.11 37.05
C LEU A 115 12.31 16.89 38.33
N TYR A 116 12.00 16.18 39.42
CA TYR A 116 11.80 16.79 40.73
C TYR A 116 13.06 17.51 41.22
N ASN A 117 14.23 16.87 41.12
CA ASN A 117 15.51 17.45 41.50
C ASN A 117 15.84 18.70 40.66
N ILE A 118 15.68 18.63 39.33
CA ILE A 118 15.91 19.78 38.44
C ILE A 118 15.01 20.96 38.82
N LYS A 119 13.73 20.70 39.08
CA LYS A 119 12.79 21.75 39.50
C LYS A 119 13.21 22.40 40.81
N GLN A 120 13.64 21.61 41.79
CA GLN A 120 14.11 22.12 43.07
C GLN A 120 15.36 23.00 42.91
N THR A 121 16.34 22.57 42.12
CA THR A 121 17.54 23.36 41.81
C THR A 121 17.19 24.67 41.12
N GLN A 122 16.30 24.65 40.14
CA GLN A 122 15.85 25.88 39.45
C GLN A 122 15.11 26.85 40.39
N ASP A 123 14.27 26.34 41.29
CA ASP A 123 13.59 27.17 42.28
C ASP A 123 14.57 27.81 43.28
N GLU A 124 15.64 27.09 43.66
CA GLU A 124 16.72 27.62 44.49
C GLU A 124 17.56 28.70 43.77
N GLU A 125 17.97 28.44 42.52
CA GLU A 125 18.67 29.44 41.69
C GLU A 125 17.82 30.69 41.48
N LYS A 126 16.52 30.52 41.21
CA LYS A 126 15.58 31.64 41.08
C LYS A 126 15.48 32.45 42.37
N LYS A 127 15.43 31.80 43.54
CA LYS A 127 15.44 32.49 44.84
C LYS A 127 16.73 33.27 45.03
N GLN A 128 17.88 32.69 44.72
CA GLN A 128 19.19 33.36 44.81
C GLN A 128 19.27 34.58 43.89
N LEU A 129 18.85 34.44 42.62
CA LEU A 129 18.82 35.55 41.66
C LEU A 129 17.83 36.65 42.07
N THR A 130 16.69 36.27 42.64
CA THR A 130 15.71 37.24 43.15
C THR A 130 16.27 38.02 44.33
N ALA A 131 16.91 37.34 45.29
CA ALA A 131 17.57 37.98 46.43
C ALA A 131 18.71 38.91 45.98
N LEU A 132 19.54 38.47 45.03
CA LEU A 132 20.61 39.29 44.46
C LEU A 132 20.06 40.51 43.72
N ARG A 133 19.00 40.34 42.92
CA ARG A 133 18.31 41.45 42.25
C ARG A 133 17.79 42.48 43.26
N ASP A 134 17.15 42.03 44.34
CA ASP A 134 16.58 42.93 45.34
C ASP A 134 17.66 43.67 46.14
N LEU A 135 18.81 43.02 46.36
CA LEU A 135 19.98 43.62 46.98
C LEU A 135 20.62 44.68 46.06
N ILE A 136 20.77 44.38 44.76
CA ILE A 136 21.23 45.33 43.74
C ILE A 136 20.26 46.50 43.60
N LYS A 137 18.95 46.23 43.54
CA LYS A 137 17.90 47.25 43.45
C LYS A 137 17.91 48.18 44.66
N SER A 138 18.14 47.63 45.86
CA SER A 138 18.27 48.42 47.08
C SER A 138 19.55 49.25 47.10
N SER A 139 20.67 48.75 46.54
CA SER A 139 21.91 49.54 46.39
C SER A 139 21.82 50.63 45.32
N LEU A 140 20.95 50.47 44.33
CA LEU A 140 20.71 51.45 43.25
C LEU A 140 19.66 52.50 43.64
N GLN A 141 19.05 52.42 44.83
CA GLN A 141 18.12 53.44 45.35
C GLN A 141 18.83 54.59 46.09
N LEU A 142 20.02 54.97 45.63
CA LEU A 142 20.54 56.32 45.76
C LEU A 142 20.63 56.87 44.34
N ASP A 143 19.84 57.92 44.08
CA ASP A 143 19.75 58.70 42.84
C ASP A 143 18.99 58.08 41.67
N GLN A 144 17.68 58.36 41.59
CA GLN A 144 17.10 59.27 40.56
C GLN A 144 15.57 59.12 40.45
N LYS A 145 14.92 60.30 40.41
CA LYS A 145 13.53 60.54 40.02
C LYS A 145 13.35 60.43 38.50
N GLU A 146 12.09 60.29 38.09
CA GLU A 146 11.53 60.47 36.72
C GLU A 146 11.89 59.34 35.74
N ASP A 147 11.03 58.83 34.87
CA ASP A 147 9.73 59.28 34.40
C ASP A 147 8.95 58.09 33.80
N SER A 148 7.65 58.27 33.64
CA SER A 148 6.74 57.27 33.09
C SER A 148 6.88 57.18 31.57
N GLN A 149 6.95 55.97 30.98
CA GLN A 149 6.31 55.68 29.69
C GLN A 149 6.31 54.18 29.32
N SER A 150 5.14 53.76 28.86
CA SER A 150 4.76 52.46 28.33
C SER A 150 5.69 51.89 27.25
N ARG A 151 6.04 50.59 27.35
CA ARG A 151 6.38 49.78 26.17
C ARG A 151 5.83 48.35 26.29
N GLN A 152 5.07 47.98 25.26
CA GLN A 152 4.64 46.62 24.95
C GLN A 152 5.85 45.68 24.85
N GLY A 153 5.78 44.55 25.56
CA GLY A 153 6.80 43.50 25.52
C GLY A 153 6.73 42.70 24.23
N GLY A 154 7.59 43.02 23.27
CA GLY A 154 7.99 42.12 22.19
C GLY A 154 9.31 41.44 22.58
N TYR A 155 9.37 40.11 22.44
CA TYR A 155 10.56 39.30 22.67
C TYR A 155 11.78 39.87 21.90
N SER A 156 12.78 40.38 22.61
CA SER A 156 14.08 40.73 22.04
C SER A 156 15.00 39.52 22.16
N MET A 157 15.00 38.65 21.15
CA MET A 157 15.98 37.56 21.02
C MET A 157 17.32 38.12 20.58
N HIS A 158 18.34 38.02 21.44
CA HIS A 158 19.72 38.36 21.11
C HIS A 158 20.28 37.41 20.03
N GLN A 159 20.12 37.79 18.76
CA GLN A 159 20.82 37.22 17.62
C GLN A 159 21.62 38.35 16.97
N LEU A 160 22.87 38.08 16.57
CA LEU A 160 23.71 39.06 15.86
C LEU A 160 22.91 39.57 14.64
N GLN A 161 22.62 40.86 14.58
CA GLN A 161 21.95 41.47 13.43
C GLN A 161 23.00 41.77 12.37
N GLY A 162 22.80 41.28 11.15
CA GLY A 162 23.66 41.64 10.02
C GLY A 162 23.48 43.12 9.65
N ASN A 163 24.48 43.71 8.99
CA ASN A 163 24.29 45.07 8.44
C ASN A 163 23.27 45.00 7.29
N LYS A 164 22.15 45.74 7.44
CA LYS A 164 21.02 45.77 6.49
C LYS A 164 21.39 46.31 5.11
N GLU A 165 22.45 47.11 5.00
CA GLU A 165 22.90 47.70 3.72
C GLU A 165 23.35 46.65 2.69
N TYR A 166 23.76 45.46 3.14
CA TYR A 166 24.19 44.38 2.24
C TYR A 166 23.04 43.53 1.68
N GLY A 167 21.80 43.75 2.14
CA GLY A 167 20.63 42.96 1.71
C GLY A 167 20.67 41.49 2.15
N SER A 168 19.80 40.67 1.57
CA SER A 168 19.60 39.25 1.92
C SER A 168 19.97 38.26 0.81
N GLU A 169 20.43 38.77 -0.34
CA GLU A 169 20.91 37.96 -1.46
C GLU A 169 22.34 38.37 -1.85
N LYS A 170 23.20 37.40 -2.15
CA LYS A 170 24.54 37.65 -2.71
C LYS A 170 25.00 36.48 -3.55
N LYS A 171 25.68 36.78 -4.65
CA LYS A 171 26.34 35.82 -5.52
C LYS A 171 27.79 36.19 -5.67
N GLY A 172 28.69 35.23 -5.47
CA GLY A 172 30.11 35.47 -5.56
C GLY A 172 30.91 34.20 -5.33
N TYR A 173 32.15 34.36 -4.89
CA TYR A 173 33.07 33.25 -4.65
C TYR A 173 33.53 33.23 -3.20
N LEU A 174 33.59 32.04 -2.61
CA LEU A 174 34.20 31.78 -1.31
C LEU A 174 35.23 30.67 -1.44
N LEU A 175 36.34 30.77 -0.71
CA LEU A 175 37.29 29.68 -0.58
C LEU A 175 36.73 28.69 0.43
N LYS A 176 36.37 27.48 0.00
CA LYS A 176 35.93 26.37 0.88
C LYS A 176 37.11 25.42 1.13
N LYS A 177 37.37 25.09 2.39
CA LYS A 177 38.35 24.04 2.75
C LYS A 177 37.85 22.66 2.34
N SER A 178 38.68 21.83 1.73
CA SER A 178 38.36 20.44 1.37
C SER A 178 38.43 19.50 2.58
N ASP A 179 37.60 18.46 2.57
CA ASP A 179 37.49 17.46 3.64
C ASP A 179 38.38 16.21 3.39
N GLY A 180 39.19 16.22 2.32
CA GLY A 180 40.09 15.12 1.97
C GLY A 180 41.39 15.09 2.78
N LEU A 181 42.23 14.07 2.53
CA LEU A 181 43.54 13.85 3.17
C LEU A 181 44.47 15.08 3.14
N ARG A 182 44.36 15.90 2.08
CA ARG A 182 44.98 17.23 2.01
C ARG A 182 43.87 18.28 2.17
N LYS A 183 43.94 19.07 3.25
CA LYS A 183 43.01 20.16 3.55
C LYS A 183 43.43 21.40 2.78
N VAL A 184 42.87 21.60 1.60
CA VAL A 184 43.22 22.69 0.68
C VAL A 184 42.03 23.63 0.51
N TRP A 185 42.30 24.93 0.40
CA TRP A 185 41.27 25.93 0.09
C TRP A 185 40.95 25.89 -1.41
N GLN A 186 39.66 25.81 -1.74
CA GLN A 186 39.19 25.73 -3.12
C GLN A 186 38.15 26.82 -3.37
N ARG A 187 38.31 27.61 -4.42
CA ARG A 187 37.37 28.66 -4.79
C ARG A 187 36.07 28.04 -5.30
N ARG A 188 34.96 28.36 -4.63
CA ARG A 188 33.61 27.85 -4.93
C ARG A 188 32.69 29.00 -5.24
N LYS A 189 31.88 28.86 -6.29
CA LYS A 189 30.79 29.80 -6.56
C LYS A 189 29.67 29.55 -5.57
N CYS A 190 29.35 30.59 -4.80
CA CYS A 190 28.34 30.57 -3.76
C CYS A 190 27.21 31.54 -4.11
N THR A 191 25.99 31.19 -3.76
CA THR A 191 24.81 32.05 -3.95
C THR A 191 23.89 31.92 -2.75
N VAL A 192 23.61 33.02 -2.07
CA VAL A 192 22.60 33.11 -1.02
C VAL A 192 21.36 33.74 -1.62
N LYS A 193 20.24 33.02 -1.53
CA LYS A 193 18.94 33.47 -2.01
C LYS A 193 17.82 32.72 -1.28
N ASN A 194 16.74 33.42 -0.90
CA ASN A 194 15.55 32.85 -0.28
C ASN A 194 15.85 31.94 0.93
N GLY A 195 16.78 32.34 1.81
CA GLY A 195 17.17 31.55 2.97
C GLY A 195 18.00 30.29 2.65
N ILE A 196 18.45 30.11 1.41
CA ILE A 196 19.26 28.97 0.97
C ILE A 196 20.64 29.46 0.51
N LEU A 197 21.70 28.88 1.06
CA LEU A 197 23.05 28.98 0.52
C LEU A 197 23.33 27.81 -0.43
N THR A 198 23.59 28.13 -1.69
CA THR A 198 23.98 27.18 -2.74
C THR A 198 25.48 27.25 -2.99
N ILE A 199 26.17 26.11 -2.98
CA ILE A 199 27.63 25.98 -3.17
C ILE A 199 27.91 25.06 -4.36
N SER A 200 28.51 25.61 -5.41
CA SER A 200 28.79 24.86 -6.64
C SER A 200 29.95 23.88 -6.50
N HIS A 201 29.83 22.69 -7.08
CA HIS A 201 30.94 21.73 -7.19
C HIS A 201 31.93 22.11 -8.31
N ALA A 202 33.06 21.40 -8.40
CA ALA A 202 34.15 21.76 -9.32
C ALA A 202 33.84 21.26 -10.73
N THR A 203 33.06 20.18 -10.80
CA THR A 203 32.53 19.59 -12.02
C THR A 203 31.11 20.11 -12.21
N SER A 204 30.83 20.63 -13.41
CA SER A 204 29.52 21.17 -13.81
C SER A 204 28.40 20.12 -13.79
N ASN A 205 28.73 18.83 -13.83
CA ASN A 205 27.75 17.73 -13.86
C ASN A 205 27.24 17.32 -12.46
N ARG A 206 27.79 17.86 -11.36
CA ARG A 206 27.34 17.52 -10.00
C ARG A 206 26.46 18.65 -9.46
N GLN A 207 25.25 18.30 -9.02
CA GLN A 207 24.32 19.28 -8.46
C GLN A 207 24.94 20.03 -7.28
N PRO A 208 24.81 21.38 -7.24
CA PRO A 208 25.31 22.20 -6.13
C PRO A 208 24.77 21.76 -4.77
N ALA A 209 25.60 21.87 -3.73
CA ALA A 209 25.13 21.65 -2.36
C ALA A 209 24.24 22.81 -1.93
N LYS A 210 23.03 22.51 -1.44
CA LYS A 210 22.09 23.51 -0.91
C LYS A 210 21.98 23.36 0.60
N LEU A 211 22.14 24.48 1.32
CA LEU A 211 22.07 24.54 2.77
C LEU A 211 20.98 25.52 3.17
N ASN A 212 19.99 25.04 3.94
CA ASN A 212 18.97 25.90 4.52
C ASN A 212 19.57 26.70 5.69
N LEU A 213 19.60 28.03 5.56
CA LEU A 213 20.22 28.91 6.54
C LEU A 213 19.48 28.94 7.88
N LEU A 214 18.18 28.61 7.92
CA LEU A 214 17.42 28.49 9.17
C LEU A 214 17.98 27.42 10.10
N THR A 215 18.50 26.33 9.52
CA THR A 215 19.08 25.21 10.26
C THR A 215 20.59 25.32 10.43
N CYS A 216 21.22 26.37 9.87
CA CYS A 216 22.66 26.59 9.96
C CYS A 216 23.02 27.65 11.01
N GLN A 217 24.22 27.51 11.58
CA GLN A 217 24.84 28.50 12.46
C GLN A 217 26.10 29.07 11.80
N VAL A 218 26.16 30.39 11.68
CA VAL A 218 27.35 31.11 11.21
C VAL A 218 28.22 31.41 12.42
N LYS A 219 29.47 30.95 12.42
CA LYS A 219 30.45 31.18 13.48
C LYS A 219 31.67 31.91 12.90
N PRO A 220 31.82 33.22 13.18
CA PRO A 220 33.05 33.97 12.90
C PRO A 220 34.28 33.29 13.51
N ASN A 221 35.40 33.31 12.80
CA ASN A 221 36.68 32.94 13.40
C ASN A 221 37.22 34.12 14.23
N ALA A 222 37.61 33.86 15.48
CA ALA A 222 38.10 34.89 16.40
C ALA A 222 39.50 35.40 16.05
N GLU A 223 40.31 34.59 15.36
CA GLU A 223 41.73 34.87 15.06
C GLU A 223 41.96 35.35 13.62
N ASP A 224 41.14 34.90 12.67
CA ASP A 224 41.22 35.27 11.26
C ASP A 224 39.94 35.97 10.80
N LYS A 225 40.02 37.31 10.68
CA LYS A 225 38.92 38.19 10.24
C LYS A 225 38.47 37.99 8.79
N LYS A 226 39.02 37.01 8.07
CA LYS A 226 38.56 36.62 6.72
C LYS A 226 37.93 35.24 6.68
N SER A 227 37.92 34.49 7.78
CA SER A 227 37.44 33.12 7.83
C SER A 227 36.23 32.95 8.74
N PHE A 228 35.32 32.05 8.36
CA PHE A 228 34.16 31.69 9.18
C PHE A 228 33.74 30.24 8.92
N ASP A 229 33.06 29.68 9.92
CA ASP A 229 32.48 28.35 9.85
C ASP A 229 30.96 28.46 9.69
N LEU A 230 30.41 27.66 8.78
CA LEU A 230 28.98 27.44 8.67
C LEU A 230 28.67 26.01 9.13
N ILE A 231 28.06 25.92 10.31
CA ILE A 231 27.71 24.66 10.96
C ILE A 231 26.30 24.29 10.51
N SER A 232 26.15 23.19 9.77
CA SER A 232 24.86 22.58 9.40
C SER A 232 24.61 21.32 10.23
N HIS A 233 23.40 20.76 10.14
CA HIS A 233 22.97 19.62 10.97
C HIS A 233 23.87 18.37 10.88
N ASN A 234 24.56 18.14 9.77
CA ASN A 234 25.41 16.95 9.55
C ASN A 234 26.85 17.28 9.14
N ARG A 235 27.22 18.56 9.03
CA ARG A 235 28.54 18.97 8.52
C ARG A 235 28.89 20.42 8.85
N THR A 236 30.17 20.67 9.15
CA THR A 236 30.72 22.03 9.25
C THR A 236 31.47 22.39 7.97
N TYR A 237 31.14 23.55 7.41
CA TYR A 237 31.78 24.10 6.22
C TYR A 237 32.71 25.23 6.63
N HIS A 238 33.99 25.11 6.32
CA HIS A 238 34.98 26.15 6.57
C HIS A 238 35.14 27.03 5.33
N PHE A 239 34.89 28.33 5.49
CA PHE A 239 34.98 29.33 4.43
C PHE A 239 35.98 30.42 4.74
N GLN A 240 36.58 30.97 3.68
CA GLN A 240 37.41 32.16 3.72
C GLN A 240 36.99 33.09 2.58
N ALA A 241 36.82 34.38 2.89
CA ALA A 241 36.55 35.43 1.93
C ALA A 241 37.84 35.94 1.28
N GLU A 242 37.71 36.64 0.14
CA GLU A 242 38.88 37.18 -0.59
C GLU A 242 39.55 38.33 0.20
N ASP A 243 38.75 39.15 0.88
CA ASP A 243 39.19 40.25 1.73
C ASP A 243 38.23 40.49 2.91
N GLU A 244 38.56 41.45 3.79
CA GLU A 244 37.77 41.78 4.97
C GLU A 244 36.42 42.43 4.62
N GLN A 245 36.33 43.15 3.50
CA GLN A 245 35.09 43.78 3.05
C GLN A 245 34.10 42.73 2.56
N GLU A 246 34.56 41.78 1.74
CA GLU A 246 33.78 40.63 1.31
C GLU A 246 33.40 39.73 2.48
N TYR A 247 34.30 39.56 3.46
CA TYR A 247 33.96 38.83 4.69
C TYR A 247 32.76 39.45 5.40
N VAL A 248 32.79 40.76 5.66
CA VAL A 248 31.69 41.48 6.32
C VAL A 248 30.40 41.38 5.49
N ALA A 249 30.49 41.50 4.17
CA ALA A 249 29.35 41.37 3.27
C ALA A 249 28.74 39.96 3.33
N TRP A 250 29.56 38.89 3.27
CA TRP A 250 29.09 37.51 3.34
C TRP A 250 28.43 37.18 4.68
N ILE A 251 29.04 37.58 5.80
CA ILE A 251 28.45 37.37 7.14
C ILE A 251 27.12 38.12 7.27
N SER A 252 27.07 39.37 6.81
CA SER A 252 25.85 40.18 6.87
C SER A 252 24.74 39.57 6.03
N VAL A 253 25.01 39.16 4.79
CA VAL A 253 24.01 38.56 3.90
C VAL A 253 23.51 37.21 4.42
N LEU A 254 24.39 36.33 4.93
CA LEU A 254 23.98 35.05 5.51
C LEU A 254 23.06 35.25 6.72
N THR A 255 23.34 36.26 7.53
CA THR A 255 22.55 36.60 8.72
C THR A 255 21.21 37.23 8.34
N ASN A 256 21.22 38.21 7.43
CA ASN A 256 20.01 38.87 6.93
C ASN A 256 19.08 37.90 6.21
N SER A 257 19.62 37.02 5.35
CA SER A 257 18.84 36.01 4.63
C SER A 257 18.20 34.98 5.57
N LYS A 258 18.90 34.64 6.67
CA LYS A 258 18.34 33.78 7.72
C LYS A 258 17.20 34.47 8.46
N GLU A 259 17.38 35.73 8.86
CA GLU A 259 16.34 36.51 9.54
C GLU A 259 15.12 36.74 8.64
N GLU A 260 15.33 37.02 7.36
CA GLU A 260 14.26 37.19 6.38
C GLU A 260 13.49 35.88 6.15
N ALA A 261 14.18 34.76 5.97
CA ALA A 261 13.55 33.44 5.85
C ALA A 261 12.78 33.05 7.13
N LEU A 262 13.27 33.46 8.29
CA LEU A 262 12.63 33.22 9.58
C LEU A 262 11.35 34.06 9.69
N ASN A 263 11.42 35.33 9.32
CA ASN A 263 10.27 36.23 9.26
C ASN A 263 9.24 35.80 8.21
N MET A 264 9.66 35.28 7.04
CA MET A 264 8.77 34.69 6.04
C MET A 264 8.12 33.40 6.54
N ALA A 265 8.86 32.53 7.22
CA ALA A 265 8.31 31.32 7.84
C ALA A 265 7.24 31.65 8.89
N PHE A 266 7.39 32.75 9.62
CA PHE A 266 6.36 33.27 10.53
C PHE A 266 5.20 33.98 9.83
N ARG A 267 5.37 34.43 8.58
CA ARG A 267 4.36 35.17 7.79
C ARG A 267 3.62 34.33 6.75
N GLY A 268 4.05 33.09 6.49
CA GLY A 268 3.31 32.12 5.68
C GLY A 268 3.38 32.28 4.16
N GLU A 269 4.25 33.14 3.61
CA GLU A 269 4.40 33.33 2.16
C GLU A 269 5.70 32.65 1.67
N GLN A 270 5.58 31.56 0.90
CA GLN A 270 6.72 30.85 0.31
C GLN A 270 6.94 31.22 -1.17
N SER A 271 8.22 31.28 -1.57
CA SER A 271 8.71 31.65 -2.89
C SER A 271 9.00 30.44 -3.79
N THR A 272 8.74 30.67 -5.08
CA THR A 272 8.76 29.78 -6.25
C THR A 272 10.13 29.17 -6.57
N GLY A 273 10.21 27.84 -6.76
CA GLY A 273 11.34 27.26 -7.49
C GLY A 273 11.53 25.74 -7.42
N GLU A 274 11.20 25.11 -6.29
CA GLU A 274 11.20 23.63 -6.15
C GLU A 274 9.81 23.05 -5.88
N ASN A 275 8.82 23.94 -5.69
CA ASN A 275 7.47 23.60 -5.27
C ASN A 275 6.54 23.11 -6.40
N SER A 276 6.93 22.99 -7.68
CA SER A 276 5.91 22.73 -8.74
C SER A 276 5.06 21.47 -8.52
N LEU A 277 5.61 20.40 -7.92
CA LEU A 277 4.83 19.19 -7.61
C LEU A 277 4.06 19.33 -6.28
N GLU A 278 4.64 19.98 -5.28
CA GLU A 278 3.99 20.19 -3.97
C GLU A 278 2.88 21.26 -4.08
N ASP A 279 3.09 22.31 -4.86
CA ASP A 279 2.09 23.30 -5.28
C ASP A 279 0.99 22.63 -6.12
N LEU A 280 1.34 21.73 -7.04
CA LEU A 280 0.35 20.96 -7.80
C LEU A 280 -0.48 20.06 -6.89
N THR A 281 0.16 19.30 -5.99
CA THR A 281 -0.54 18.48 -4.99
C THR A 281 -1.44 19.36 -4.13
N LYS A 282 -0.96 20.50 -3.65
CA LYS A 282 -1.74 21.45 -2.85
C LYS A 282 -2.93 21.99 -3.63
N ALA A 283 -2.74 22.41 -4.88
CA ALA A 283 -3.84 22.87 -5.73
C ALA A 283 -4.89 21.76 -5.97
N ILE A 284 -4.47 20.51 -6.14
CA ILE A 284 -5.38 19.37 -6.26
C ILE A 284 -6.13 19.14 -4.94
N ILE A 285 -5.46 19.24 -3.79
CA ILE A 285 -6.09 19.12 -2.46
C ILE A 285 -7.13 20.23 -2.26
N ASP A 286 -6.79 21.48 -2.57
CA ASP A 286 -7.70 22.63 -2.48
C ASP A 286 -8.94 22.40 -3.34
N ASP A 287 -8.77 21.86 -4.55
CA ASP A 287 -9.89 21.51 -5.41
C ASP A 287 -10.73 20.36 -4.86
N ILE A 288 -10.10 19.34 -4.27
CA ILE A 288 -10.80 18.21 -3.64
C ILE A 288 -11.66 18.73 -2.50
N GLN A 289 -11.13 19.60 -1.65
CA GLN A 289 -11.89 20.18 -0.53
C GLN A 289 -13.09 21.02 -0.99
N ARG A 290 -13.07 21.53 -2.23
CA ARG A 290 -14.19 22.28 -2.84
C ARG A 290 -15.21 21.40 -3.57
N LEU A 291 -15.00 20.10 -3.66
CA LEU A 291 -15.99 19.21 -4.27
C LEU A 291 -17.28 19.15 -3.42
N PRO A 292 -18.44 18.91 -4.03
CA PRO A 292 -19.71 18.85 -3.31
C PRO A 292 -19.69 17.87 -2.12
N GLY A 293 -20.05 18.38 -0.95
CA GLY A 293 -20.15 17.62 0.30
C GLY A 293 -18.83 17.47 1.06
N ASN A 294 -17.70 17.87 0.48
CA ASN A 294 -16.39 17.78 1.14
C ASN A 294 -16.17 18.85 2.22
N GLU A 295 -17.06 19.84 2.32
CA GLU A 295 -17.12 20.80 3.42
C GLU A 295 -17.50 20.16 4.78
N VAL A 296 -18.05 18.94 4.75
CA VAL A 296 -18.43 18.18 5.95
C VAL A 296 -18.00 16.73 5.85
N CYS A 297 -17.72 16.12 7.00
CA CYS A 297 -17.35 14.72 7.14
C CYS A 297 -18.40 13.81 6.51
N CYS A 298 -17.94 12.89 5.67
CA CYS A 298 -18.78 11.93 4.95
C CYS A 298 -19.75 11.16 5.87
N ASP A 299 -19.35 10.89 7.12
CA ASP A 299 -20.07 9.99 8.02
C ASP A 299 -20.88 10.69 9.12
N CYS A 300 -20.40 11.82 9.64
CA CYS A 300 -21.02 12.49 10.80
C CYS A 300 -21.36 13.96 10.60
N GLY A 301 -21.02 14.53 9.43
CA GLY A 301 -21.29 15.93 9.13
C GLY A 301 -20.41 16.95 9.87
N SER A 302 -19.34 16.53 10.57
CA SER A 302 -18.39 17.47 11.20
C SER A 302 -17.75 18.35 10.12
N PRO A 303 -17.60 19.67 10.34
CA PRO A 303 -17.06 20.58 9.33
C PRO A 303 -15.58 20.30 9.02
N ASP A 304 -15.15 20.74 7.85
CA ASP A 304 -13.76 20.81 7.38
C ASP A 304 -12.97 19.49 7.58
N PRO A 305 -13.44 18.35 7.02
CA PRO A 305 -12.75 17.08 7.15
C PRO A 305 -11.39 17.07 6.43
N THR A 306 -10.32 16.70 7.14
CA THR A 306 -8.94 16.68 6.61
C THR A 306 -8.35 15.27 6.45
N TRP A 307 -9.15 14.22 6.65
CA TRP A 307 -8.70 12.83 6.51
C TRP A 307 -9.34 12.15 5.31
N LEU A 308 -8.50 11.79 4.34
CA LEU A 308 -8.89 11.17 3.08
C LEU A 308 -8.87 9.64 3.19
N SER A 309 -9.96 9.00 2.77
CA SER A 309 -9.93 7.58 2.39
C SER A 309 -9.51 7.44 0.93
N THR A 310 -8.26 7.03 0.69
CA THR A 310 -7.65 7.06 -0.65
C THR A 310 -8.19 6.00 -1.60
N ASN A 311 -8.79 4.91 -1.11
CA ASN A 311 -9.42 3.88 -1.94
C ASN A 311 -10.90 4.15 -2.23
N LEU A 312 -11.54 5.05 -1.48
CA LEU A 312 -12.97 5.40 -1.63
C LEU A 312 -13.18 6.80 -2.22
N GLY A 313 -12.21 7.71 -2.06
CA GLY A 313 -12.29 9.07 -2.57
C GLY A 313 -13.14 10.03 -1.72
N ILE A 314 -13.23 9.79 -0.41
CA ILE A 314 -14.06 10.57 0.54
C ILE A 314 -13.24 11.23 1.64
N LEU A 315 -13.75 12.34 2.19
CA LEU A 315 -13.17 13.04 3.33
C LEU A 315 -13.95 12.81 4.61
N THR A 316 -13.21 12.53 5.69
CA THR A 316 -13.73 12.24 7.04
C THR A 316 -13.06 13.15 8.07
N CYS A 317 -13.73 13.38 9.21
CA CYS A 317 -13.10 14.04 10.34
C CYS A 317 -12.14 13.09 11.08
N ILE A 318 -11.33 13.63 11.98
CA ILE A 318 -10.33 12.85 12.72
C ILE A 318 -10.92 11.65 13.47
N GLU A 319 -12.09 11.81 14.10
CA GLU A 319 -12.74 10.76 14.88
C GLU A 319 -13.24 9.60 13.99
N CYS A 320 -13.97 9.93 12.91
CA CYS A 320 -14.45 8.94 11.94
C CYS A 320 -13.27 8.25 11.24
N SER A 321 -12.21 8.99 10.93
CA SER A 321 -10.99 8.43 10.33
C SER A 321 -10.35 7.36 11.21
N GLY A 322 -10.42 7.50 12.54
CA GLY A 322 -9.96 6.49 13.49
C GLY A 322 -10.70 5.16 13.34
N ILE A 323 -12.03 5.22 13.19
CA ILE A 323 -12.88 4.03 12.98
C ILE A 323 -12.60 3.41 11.61
N HIS A 324 -12.40 4.22 10.57
CA HIS A 324 -12.00 3.72 9.26
C HIS A 324 -10.67 2.94 9.30
N ARG A 325 -9.71 3.36 10.13
CA ARG A 325 -8.46 2.61 10.34
C ARG A 325 -8.71 1.26 11.04
N GLU A 326 -9.63 1.21 11.99
CA GLU A 326 -10.00 -0.03 12.71
C GLU A 326 -10.63 -1.08 11.79
N MET A 327 -11.39 -0.67 10.76
CA MET A 327 -11.97 -1.60 9.78
C MET A 327 -10.90 -2.32 8.94
N GLY A 328 -9.73 -1.70 8.76
CA GLY A 328 -8.58 -2.28 8.07
C GLY A 328 -8.48 -1.88 6.58
N VAL A 329 -7.25 -2.04 6.05
CA VAL A 329 -6.83 -1.53 4.73
C VAL A 329 -7.51 -2.17 3.51
N HIS A 330 -8.27 -3.23 3.73
CA HIS A 330 -9.08 -3.90 2.70
C HIS A 330 -10.45 -3.24 2.52
N ILE A 331 -10.89 -2.42 3.50
CA ILE A 331 -12.13 -1.64 3.44
C ILE A 331 -11.80 -0.15 3.25
N SER A 332 -10.88 0.41 4.05
CA SER A 332 -10.55 1.83 3.98
C SER A 332 -9.07 2.11 4.25
N ARG A 333 -8.49 3.04 3.49
CA ARG A 333 -7.09 3.46 3.60
C ARG A 333 -7.02 4.96 3.91
N ILE A 334 -6.77 5.29 5.17
CA ILE A 334 -6.81 6.67 5.67
C ILE A 334 -5.43 7.33 5.62
N GLN A 335 -5.38 8.52 5.01
CA GLN A 335 -4.24 9.45 5.04
C GLN A 335 -4.73 10.88 5.35
N SER A 336 -3.91 11.67 6.04
CA SER A 336 -4.19 13.08 6.34
C SER A 336 -3.79 13.96 5.16
N LEU A 337 -4.68 14.88 4.76
CA LEU A 337 -4.38 15.90 3.75
C LEU A 337 -3.33 16.91 4.21
N GLU A 338 -3.16 17.07 5.52
CA GLU A 338 -2.27 18.08 6.13
C GLU A 338 -0.98 17.47 6.67
N LEU A 339 -1.04 16.26 7.22
CA LEU A 339 0.07 15.64 7.95
C LEU A 339 0.86 14.62 7.13
N ASP A 340 0.24 14.00 6.11
CA ASP A 340 0.90 12.98 5.28
C ASP A 340 1.40 13.57 3.96
N LYS A 341 2.52 13.02 3.45
CA LYS A 341 3.02 13.36 2.11
C LYS A 341 2.25 12.58 1.05
N LEU A 342 1.28 13.24 0.42
CA LEU A 342 0.45 12.66 -0.64
C LEU A 342 1.04 12.91 -2.03
N GLY A 343 1.06 11.87 -2.86
CA GLY A 343 1.30 11.98 -4.29
C GLY A 343 0.00 12.25 -5.06
N THR A 344 0.13 12.62 -6.34
CA THR A 344 -1.04 12.89 -7.19
C THR A 344 -1.86 11.63 -7.48
N SER A 345 -1.24 10.44 -7.45
CA SER A 345 -1.91 9.15 -7.56
C SER A 345 -2.86 8.86 -6.40
N GLU A 346 -2.49 9.21 -5.18
CA GLU A 346 -3.30 9.02 -3.97
C GLU A 346 -4.55 9.92 -3.97
N LEU A 347 -4.50 11.02 -4.70
CA LEU A 347 -5.58 12.00 -4.83
C LEU A 347 -6.53 11.71 -6.00
N LEU A 348 -6.21 10.73 -6.85
CA LEU A 348 -6.92 10.49 -8.11
C LEU A 348 -8.41 10.18 -7.91
N LEU A 349 -8.76 9.29 -6.98
CA LEU A 349 -10.16 8.99 -6.67
C LEU A 349 -10.86 10.16 -5.99
N ALA A 350 -10.18 10.79 -5.01
CA ALA A 350 -10.73 11.92 -4.28
C ALA A 350 -11.14 13.08 -5.20
N LYS A 351 -10.39 13.31 -6.28
CA LYS A 351 -10.68 14.33 -7.29
C LYS A 351 -11.92 14.04 -8.14
N ASN A 352 -12.40 12.79 -8.19
CA ASN A 352 -13.47 12.33 -9.08
C ASN A 352 -14.73 11.80 -8.35
N VAL A 353 -14.76 11.76 -7.01
CA VAL A 353 -15.87 11.19 -6.23
C VAL A 353 -16.61 12.27 -5.44
N GLY A 354 -16.01 12.79 -4.36
CA GLY A 354 -16.66 13.73 -3.43
C GLY A 354 -17.70 13.07 -2.52
N ASN A 355 -17.85 13.63 -1.31
CA ASN A 355 -18.70 13.06 -0.26
C ASN A 355 -20.18 13.04 -0.63
N THR A 356 -20.71 14.04 -1.35
CA THR A 356 -22.11 14.05 -1.77
C THR A 356 -22.40 12.88 -2.70
N SER A 357 -21.67 12.78 -3.82
CA SER A 357 -21.88 11.71 -4.81
C SER A 357 -21.71 10.32 -4.19
N PHE A 358 -20.75 10.18 -3.27
CA PHE A 358 -20.54 8.92 -2.55
C PHE A 358 -21.72 8.58 -1.62
N ASN A 359 -22.25 9.54 -0.88
CA ASN A 359 -23.38 9.32 0.01
C ASN A 359 -24.71 9.13 -0.74
N ASP A 360 -24.90 9.74 -1.90
CA ASP A 360 -26.05 9.46 -2.77
C ASP A 360 -26.17 7.97 -3.12
N ILE A 361 -25.03 7.27 -3.16
CA ILE A 361 -24.93 5.82 -3.36
C ILE A 361 -24.99 5.09 -2.01
N MET A 362 -24.05 5.37 -1.11
CA MET A 362 -23.81 4.57 0.09
C MET A 362 -24.81 4.81 1.22
N GLU A 363 -25.56 5.91 1.16
CA GLU A 363 -26.63 6.28 2.08
C GLU A 363 -27.98 6.46 1.34
N GLY A 364 -28.09 6.05 0.08
CA GLY A 364 -29.30 6.24 -0.72
C GLY A 364 -30.56 5.53 -0.20
N ASN A 365 -30.41 4.56 0.69
CA ASN A 365 -31.49 3.85 1.39
C ASN A 365 -31.48 4.09 2.92
N LEU A 366 -30.94 5.22 3.36
CA LEU A 366 -30.88 5.57 4.78
C LEU A 366 -32.30 5.70 5.37
N PRO A 367 -32.63 4.98 6.47
CA PRO A 367 -33.98 4.98 7.02
C PRO A 367 -34.31 6.32 7.70
N SER A 368 -35.61 6.59 7.88
CA SER A 368 -36.12 7.71 8.66
C SER A 368 -36.78 7.20 9.96
N PRO A 369 -36.36 7.65 11.15
CA PRO A 369 -35.33 8.66 11.41
C PRO A 369 -33.91 8.17 11.06
N SER A 370 -33.05 9.10 10.65
CA SER A 370 -31.69 8.81 10.21
C SER A 370 -30.83 8.27 11.36
N PRO A 371 -30.13 7.13 11.18
CA PRO A 371 -29.14 6.62 12.12
C PRO A 371 -27.77 7.31 11.97
N LYS A 372 -27.64 8.27 11.03
CA LYS A 372 -26.38 8.97 10.78
C LYS A 372 -25.97 9.77 12.01
N PRO A 373 -24.74 9.61 12.52
CA PRO A 373 -24.27 10.36 13.68
C PRO A 373 -24.14 11.85 13.35
N SER A 374 -24.12 12.65 14.41
CA SER A 374 -23.82 14.08 14.38
C SER A 374 -22.39 14.34 14.87
N PRO A 375 -21.86 15.57 14.74
CA PRO A 375 -20.56 15.93 15.31
C PRO A 375 -20.47 15.71 16.83
N SER A 376 -21.60 15.77 17.54
CA SER A 376 -21.67 15.56 19.00
C SER A 376 -21.94 14.10 19.41
N SER A 377 -22.15 13.19 18.45
CA SER A 377 -22.42 11.78 18.76
C SER A 377 -21.19 11.10 19.35
N ASP A 378 -21.42 10.16 20.27
CA ASP A 378 -20.36 9.38 20.89
C ASP A 378 -19.69 8.40 19.91
N MET A 379 -18.55 7.85 20.33
CA MET A 379 -17.75 6.94 19.50
C MET A 379 -18.44 5.61 19.21
N THR A 380 -19.34 5.16 20.08
CA THR A 380 -20.08 3.90 19.89
C THR A 380 -21.07 4.06 18.75
N ALA A 381 -21.90 5.10 18.77
CA ALA A 381 -22.86 5.40 17.71
C ALA A 381 -22.16 5.64 16.36
N ARG A 382 -21.02 6.36 16.37
CA ARG A 382 -20.19 6.54 15.17
C ARG A 382 -19.69 5.21 14.61
N LYS A 383 -19.17 4.34 15.48
CA LYS A 383 -18.62 3.04 15.09
C LYS A 383 -19.69 2.11 14.52
N GLU A 384 -20.86 2.05 15.16
CA GLU A 384 -21.99 1.26 14.68
C GLU A 384 -22.43 1.72 13.28
N PHE A 385 -22.60 3.02 13.08
CA PHE A 385 -23.01 3.58 11.79
C PHE A 385 -21.97 3.32 10.69
N ILE A 386 -20.69 3.63 10.94
CA ILE A 386 -19.61 3.46 9.96
C ILE A 386 -19.43 1.98 9.61
N THR A 387 -19.46 1.09 10.59
CA THR A 387 -19.38 -0.37 10.33
C THR A 387 -20.54 -0.82 9.44
N ALA A 388 -21.78 -0.43 9.77
CA ALA A 388 -22.94 -0.78 8.96
C ALA A 388 -22.89 -0.18 7.53
N LYS A 389 -22.31 1.02 7.37
CA LYS A 389 -22.18 1.70 6.07
C LYS A 389 -21.15 1.02 5.18
N TYR A 390 -19.96 0.72 5.68
CA TYR A 390 -18.82 0.28 4.84
C TYR A 390 -18.52 -1.22 4.89
N VAL A 391 -18.94 -1.94 5.93
CA VAL A 391 -18.76 -3.40 6.02
C VAL A 391 -20.00 -4.10 5.51
N ASP A 392 -21.17 -3.71 6.03
CA ASP A 392 -22.44 -4.37 5.69
C ASP A 392 -23.10 -3.77 4.44
N HIS A 393 -22.62 -2.60 3.98
CA HIS A 393 -23.22 -1.83 2.88
C HIS A 393 -24.73 -1.63 3.09
N LYS A 394 -25.13 -1.45 4.37
CA LYS A 394 -26.52 -1.57 4.82
C LYS A 394 -27.44 -0.52 4.23
N PHE A 395 -26.91 0.68 4.00
CA PHE A 395 -27.68 1.84 3.56
C PHE A 395 -27.52 2.13 2.07
N SER A 396 -26.78 1.28 1.33
CA SER A 396 -26.53 1.54 -0.08
C SER A 396 -27.80 1.44 -0.92
N LYS A 397 -27.93 2.34 -1.89
CA LYS A 397 -28.95 2.31 -2.92
C LYS A 397 -28.92 0.95 -3.62
N LYS A 398 -30.08 0.36 -3.90
CA LYS A 398 -30.19 -0.90 -4.64
C LYS A 398 -30.77 -0.61 -6.02
N THR A 399 -30.04 -0.97 -7.07
CA THR A 399 -30.45 -0.78 -8.46
C THR A 399 -30.63 -2.11 -9.20
N CYS A 400 -29.91 -3.15 -8.75
CA CYS A 400 -29.90 -4.46 -9.37
C CYS A 400 -30.66 -5.51 -8.55
N ALA A 401 -31.47 -6.34 -9.21
CA ALA A 401 -32.25 -7.40 -8.56
C ALA A 401 -31.52 -8.75 -8.46
N SER A 402 -30.44 -8.98 -9.23
CA SER A 402 -29.74 -10.27 -9.30
C SER A 402 -28.22 -10.09 -9.45
N ALA A 403 -27.45 -11.14 -9.14
CA ALA A 403 -26.01 -11.15 -9.32
C ALA A 403 -25.60 -10.95 -10.80
N ALA A 404 -26.34 -11.55 -11.73
CA ALA A 404 -26.11 -11.38 -13.17
C ALA A 404 -26.36 -9.94 -13.63
N ALA A 405 -27.39 -9.28 -13.11
CA ALA A 405 -27.64 -7.87 -13.38
C ALA A 405 -26.48 -6.98 -12.89
N LYS A 406 -25.97 -7.23 -11.67
CA LYS A 406 -24.81 -6.50 -11.13
C LYS A 406 -23.55 -6.67 -11.99
N LEU A 407 -23.30 -7.87 -12.52
CA LEU A 407 -22.16 -8.12 -13.41
C LEU A 407 -22.32 -7.41 -14.76
N ASN A 408 -23.53 -7.35 -15.30
CA ASN A 408 -23.80 -6.57 -16.52
C ASN A 408 -23.62 -5.07 -16.27
N GLU A 409 -24.11 -4.53 -15.15
CA GLU A 409 -23.91 -3.12 -14.80
C GLU A 409 -22.42 -2.82 -14.52
N LEU A 410 -21.66 -3.76 -13.94
CA LEU A 410 -20.21 -3.64 -13.79
C LEU A 410 -19.51 -3.54 -15.16
N LEU A 411 -19.91 -4.38 -16.11
CA LEU A 411 -19.41 -4.32 -17.49
C LEU A 411 -19.73 -2.95 -18.13
N GLU A 412 -20.97 -2.50 -18.04
CA GLU A 412 -21.40 -1.23 -18.63
C GLU A 412 -20.73 -0.02 -17.95
N ALA A 413 -20.54 -0.04 -16.63
CA ALA A 413 -19.82 1.01 -15.91
C ALA A 413 -18.37 1.14 -16.39
N VAL A 414 -17.67 0.01 -16.59
CA VAL A 414 -16.29 0.03 -17.11
C VAL A 414 -16.25 0.50 -18.57
N LYS A 415 -17.18 0.05 -19.42
CA LYS A 415 -17.24 0.44 -20.84
C LYS A 415 -17.58 1.92 -21.04
N SER A 416 -18.53 2.42 -20.26
CA SER A 416 -18.95 3.83 -20.27
C SER A 416 -17.99 4.75 -19.52
N ARG A 417 -17.03 4.18 -18.77
CA ARG A 417 -16.05 4.90 -17.94
C ARG A 417 -16.72 5.73 -16.84
N ASP A 418 -17.80 5.20 -16.28
CA ASP A 418 -18.56 5.85 -15.21
C ASP A 418 -18.09 5.33 -13.84
N LEU A 419 -17.33 6.15 -13.13
CA LEU A 419 -16.82 5.84 -11.80
C LEU A 419 -17.95 5.70 -10.76
N LEU A 420 -19.00 6.52 -10.85
CA LEU A 420 -20.08 6.50 -9.88
C LEU A 420 -20.95 5.24 -10.08
N ALA A 421 -21.20 4.84 -11.33
CA ALA A 421 -21.84 3.56 -11.63
C ALA A 421 -21.00 2.37 -11.13
N LEU A 422 -19.67 2.44 -11.27
CA LEU A 422 -18.76 1.42 -10.72
C LEU A 422 -18.83 1.35 -9.18
N ILE A 423 -18.86 2.50 -8.50
CA ILE A 423 -19.03 2.58 -7.04
C ILE A 423 -20.40 2.04 -6.64
N GLN A 424 -21.46 2.30 -7.42
CA GLN A 424 -22.81 1.80 -7.18
C GLN A 424 -22.87 0.26 -7.19
N VAL A 425 -22.30 -0.39 -8.20
CA VAL A 425 -22.29 -1.88 -8.24
C VAL A 425 -21.38 -2.48 -7.16
N TYR A 426 -20.29 -1.80 -6.80
CA TYR A 426 -19.46 -2.16 -5.64
C TYR A 426 -20.25 -2.04 -4.33
N ALA A 427 -21.00 -0.96 -4.14
CA ALA A 427 -21.87 -0.73 -3.00
C ALA A 427 -22.99 -1.79 -2.90
N GLU A 428 -23.40 -2.36 -4.03
CA GLU A 428 -24.35 -3.48 -4.09
C GLU A 428 -23.71 -4.86 -3.86
N GLY A 429 -22.39 -4.94 -3.67
CA GLY A 429 -21.67 -6.16 -3.37
C GLY A 429 -21.46 -7.06 -4.60
N VAL A 430 -21.17 -6.47 -5.77
CA VAL A 430 -20.71 -7.24 -6.92
C VAL A 430 -19.31 -7.80 -6.66
N GLU A 431 -19.06 -9.04 -7.08
CA GLU A 431 -17.71 -9.61 -7.04
C GLU A 431 -16.90 -9.06 -8.22
N LEU A 432 -16.07 -8.04 -7.95
CA LEU A 432 -15.32 -7.29 -8.97
C LEU A 432 -14.35 -8.17 -9.78
N MET A 433 -13.96 -9.31 -9.23
CA MET A 433 -13.04 -10.24 -9.88
C MET A 433 -13.75 -11.34 -10.65
N GLU A 434 -15.08 -11.42 -10.69
CA GLU A 434 -15.76 -12.37 -11.56
C GLU A 434 -15.48 -12.06 -13.04
N PRO A 435 -15.28 -13.10 -13.89
CA PRO A 435 -15.14 -12.89 -15.32
C PRO A 435 -16.39 -12.23 -15.90
N LEU A 436 -16.18 -11.20 -16.72
CA LEU A 436 -17.26 -10.57 -17.46
C LEU A 436 -17.58 -11.39 -18.71
N LEU A 437 -18.76 -11.20 -19.29
CA LEU A 437 -19.19 -11.86 -20.53
C LEU A 437 -19.32 -10.82 -21.65
N GLU A 438 -18.21 -10.42 -22.24
CA GLU A 438 -18.14 -9.56 -23.42
C GLU A 438 -17.77 -10.39 -24.67
N PRO A 439 -18.51 -10.28 -25.79
CA PRO A 439 -18.13 -10.93 -27.05
C PRO A 439 -16.79 -10.41 -27.59
N GLY A 440 -15.86 -11.32 -27.92
CA GLY A 440 -14.58 -10.99 -28.54
C GLY A 440 -13.42 -10.74 -27.56
N GLN A 441 -13.65 -10.89 -26.26
CA GLN A 441 -12.61 -10.82 -25.23
C GLN A 441 -11.94 -12.18 -24.98
N GLU A 442 -10.79 -12.19 -24.30
CA GLU A 442 -10.20 -13.44 -23.83
C GLU A 442 -11.08 -14.07 -22.72
N PRO A 443 -11.44 -15.38 -22.79
CA PRO A 443 -12.24 -16.00 -21.74
C PRO A 443 -11.55 -15.84 -20.37
N GLY A 444 -12.31 -15.46 -19.35
CA GLY A 444 -11.76 -15.19 -18.01
C GLY A 444 -11.33 -13.74 -17.78
N GLU A 445 -11.46 -12.83 -18.76
CA GLU A 445 -11.27 -11.38 -18.55
C GLU A 445 -12.20 -10.87 -17.43
N THR A 446 -11.62 -10.14 -16.49
CA THR A 446 -12.35 -9.46 -15.40
C THR A 446 -12.54 -7.98 -15.70
N ALA A 447 -13.33 -7.28 -14.88
CA ALA A 447 -13.51 -5.82 -14.99
C ALA A 447 -12.18 -5.05 -15.04
N LEU A 448 -11.18 -5.48 -14.27
CA LEU A 448 -9.86 -4.84 -14.24
C LEU A 448 -9.05 -5.09 -15.53
N HIS A 449 -9.16 -6.28 -16.15
CA HIS A 449 -8.53 -6.54 -17.45
C HIS A 449 -9.11 -5.63 -18.53
N LEU A 450 -10.44 -5.55 -18.60
CA LEU A 450 -11.16 -4.69 -19.53
C LEU A 450 -10.81 -3.21 -19.32
N ALA A 451 -10.80 -2.76 -18.06
CA ALA A 451 -10.46 -1.38 -17.71
C ALA A 451 -9.04 -1.03 -18.16
N VAL A 452 -8.05 -1.90 -17.95
CA VAL A 452 -6.67 -1.67 -18.42
C VAL A 452 -6.56 -1.69 -19.94
N ARG A 453 -7.17 -2.67 -20.61
CA ARG A 453 -7.17 -2.78 -22.08
C ARG A 453 -7.71 -1.51 -22.74
N THR A 454 -8.81 -0.97 -22.22
CA THR A 454 -9.51 0.19 -22.76
C THR A 454 -9.09 1.54 -22.17
N ALA A 455 -8.18 1.53 -21.19
CA ALA A 455 -7.79 2.74 -20.45
C ALA A 455 -7.14 3.81 -21.34
N ASP A 456 -7.46 5.07 -21.06
CA ASP A 456 -6.69 6.23 -21.49
C ASP A 456 -6.50 7.20 -20.31
N GLN A 457 -5.97 8.40 -20.59
CA GLN A 457 -5.66 9.38 -19.55
C GLN A 457 -6.91 9.85 -18.77
N THR A 458 -8.11 9.69 -19.34
CA THR A 458 -9.36 10.12 -18.70
C THR A 458 -9.97 9.05 -17.80
N SER A 459 -9.59 7.78 -17.94
CA SER A 459 -10.23 6.66 -17.25
C SER A 459 -9.35 6.00 -16.18
N LEU A 460 -8.20 6.61 -15.85
CA LEU A 460 -7.26 6.06 -14.86
C LEU A 460 -7.87 5.89 -13.47
N HIS A 461 -8.86 6.72 -13.12
CA HIS A 461 -9.55 6.62 -11.84
C HIS A 461 -10.40 5.34 -11.73
N LEU A 462 -10.93 4.78 -12.83
CA LEU A 462 -11.60 3.47 -12.79
C LEU A 462 -10.61 2.35 -12.49
N VAL A 463 -9.46 2.38 -13.18
CA VAL A 463 -8.38 1.41 -12.94
C VAL A 463 -7.92 1.50 -11.49
N ASP A 464 -7.71 2.71 -10.97
CA ASP A 464 -7.28 2.90 -9.59
C ASP A 464 -8.33 2.39 -8.59
N PHE A 465 -9.62 2.66 -8.82
CA PHE A 465 -10.69 2.14 -7.96
C PHE A 465 -10.69 0.61 -7.91
N LEU A 466 -10.60 -0.05 -9.08
CA LEU A 466 -10.55 -1.51 -9.16
C LEU A 466 -9.28 -2.06 -8.51
N VAL A 467 -8.10 -1.51 -8.81
CA VAL A 467 -6.84 -1.95 -8.18
C VAL A 467 -6.91 -1.84 -6.66
N GLN A 468 -7.53 -0.78 -6.16
CA GLN A 468 -7.59 -0.50 -4.73
C GLN A 468 -8.64 -1.33 -3.98
N ASN A 469 -9.74 -1.74 -4.63
CA ASN A 469 -10.88 -2.39 -3.96
C ASN A 469 -11.10 -3.85 -4.40
N CYS A 470 -10.38 -4.35 -5.41
CA CYS A 470 -10.35 -5.77 -5.74
C CYS A 470 -9.48 -6.56 -4.76
N GLY A 471 -9.95 -7.73 -4.31
CA GLY A 471 -9.24 -8.56 -3.33
C GLY A 471 -8.05 -9.36 -3.88
N ASN A 472 -7.92 -9.48 -5.20
CA ASN A 472 -6.86 -10.28 -5.84
C ASN A 472 -6.48 -9.71 -7.22
N LEU A 473 -5.28 -9.17 -7.37
CA LEU A 473 -4.78 -8.61 -8.63
C LEU A 473 -4.16 -9.66 -9.57
N ASP A 474 -3.94 -10.88 -9.07
CA ASP A 474 -3.22 -11.96 -9.75
C ASP A 474 -4.16 -12.95 -10.46
N LYS A 475 -5.46 -12.64 -10.54
CA LYS A 475 -6.42 -13.49 -11.26
C LYS A 475 -6.04 -13.57 -12.73
N GLN A 476 -5.97 -14.79 -13.24
CA GLN A 476 -5.59 -15.07 -14.62
C GLN A 476 -6.82 -15.31 -15.51
N THR A 477 -6.70 -14.88 -16.76
CA THR A 477 -7.57 -15.31 -17.85
C THR A 477 -7.32 -16.77 -18.22
N ALA A 478 -8.11 -17.32 -19.16
CA ALA A 478 -7.98 -18.70 -19.62
C ALA A 478 -6.64 -19.00 -20.32
N LEU A 479 -5.96 -18.00 -20.91
CA LEU A 479 -4.60 -18.17 -21.45
C LEU A 479 -3.50 -17.90 -20.42
N GLY A 480 -3.86 -17.64 -19.16
CA GLY A 480 -2.90 -17.39 -18.08
C GLY A 480 -2.45 -15.93 -17.96
N ASN A 481 -3.09 -15.00 -18.67
CA ASN A 481 -2.72 -13.59 -18.60
C ASN A 481 -3.24 -12.94 -17.32
N THR A 482 -2.38 -12.19 -16.63
CA THR A 482 -2.77 -11.31 -15.53
C THR A 482 -2.99 -9.90 -16.05
N VAL A 483 -3.52 -9.03 -15.20
CA VAL A 483 -3.64 -7.60 -15.49
C VAL A 483 -2.26 -6.96 -15.76
N LEU A 484 -1.20 -7.48 -15.12
CA LEU A 484 0.17 -7.03 -15.36
C LEU A 484 0.64 -7.36 -16.78
N HIS A 485 0.28 -8.53 -17.31
CA HIS A 485 0.49 -8.89 -18.71
C HIS A 485 -0.27 -7.94 -19.63
N TYR A 486 -1.53 -7.62 -19.32
CA TYR A 486 -2.35 -6.68 -20.11
C TYR A 486 -1.74 -5.28 -20.17
N CYS A 487 -1.20 -4.76 -19.06
CA CYS A 487 -0.49 -3.48 -19.06
C CYS A 487 0.67 -3.46 -20.08
N SER A 488 1.38 -4.57 -20.22
CA SER A 488 2.50 -4.69 -21.16
C SER A 488 2.02 -4.90 -22.60
N MET A 489 1.08 -5.83 -22.82
CA MET A 489 0.53 -6.17 -24.13
C MET A 489 -0.14 -4.99 -24.82
N TYR A 490 -0.89 -4.17 -24.07
CA TYR A 490 -1.62 -3.03 -24.60
C TYR A 490 -0.89 -1.69 -24.41
N ASN A 491 0.39 -1.71 -24.02
CA ASN A 491 1.24 -0.54 -23.81
C ASN A 491 0.59 0.54 -22.91
N LYS A 492 0.24 0.15 -21.66
CA LYS A 492 -0.43 0.99 -20.66
C LYS A 492 0.49 1.32 -19.49
N PRO A 493 1.48 2.23 -19.65
CA PRO A 493 2.46 2.52 -18.61
C PRO A 493 1.85 3.19 -17.37
N GLU A 494 0.81 4.02 -17.52
CA GLU A 494 0.16 4.65 -16.36
C GLU A 494 -0.67 3.63 -15.55
N CYS A 495 -1.37 2.71 -16.21
CA CYS A 495 -2.04 1.60 -15.54
C CYS A 495 -1.04 0.68 -14.82
N LEU A 496 0.13 0.45 -15.42
CA LEU A 496 1.21 -0.31 -14.80
C LEU A 496 1.68 0.33 -13.48
N LYS A 497 1.85 1.66 -13.45
CA LYS A 497 2.23 2.39 -12.22
C LYS A 497 1.18 2.23 -11.12
N LEU A 498 -0.11 2.37 -11.46
CA LEU A 498 -1.21 2.19 -10.52
C LEU A 498 -1.25 0.75 -9.99
N LEU A 499 -1.10 -0.24 -10.89
CA LEU A 499 -1.13 -1.65 -10.53
C LEU A 499 0.03 -2.01 -9.59
N LEU A 500 1.26 -1.57 -9.87
CA LEU A 500 2.43 -1.83 -9.01
C LEU A 500 2.28 -1.27 -7.59
N ARG A 501 1.50 -0.21 -7.40
CA ARG A 501 1.15 0.31 -6.07
C ARG A 501 0.32 -0.69 -5.25
N GLY A 502 -0.53 -1.47 -5.93
CA GLY A 502 -1.31 -2.58 -5.35
C GLY A 502 -0.49 -3.83 -5.03
N LYS A 503 0.82 -3.85 -5.36
CA LYS A 503 1.76 -4.96 -5.11
C LYS A 503 1.29 -6.32 -5.67
N PRO A 504 0.95 -6.43 -6.98
CA PRO A 504 0.67 -7.71 -7.61
C PRO A 504 1.91 -8.60 -7.59
N THR A 505 1.70 -9.90 -7.76
CA THR A 505 2.81 -10.84 -7.93
C THR A 505 3.45 -10.62 -9.31
N ILE A 506 4.75 -10.36 -9.34
CA ILE A 506 5.49 -10.03 -10.58
C ILE A 506 5.90 -11.31 -11.35
N ASP A 507 5.96 -12.46 -10.67
CA ASP A 507 6.49 -13.72 -11.21
C ASP A 507 5.41 -14.74 -11.63
N VAL A 508 4.19 -14.28 -11.97
CA VAL A 508 3.08 -15.17 -12.34
C VAL A 508 3.22 -15.63 -13.79
N GLY A 509 4.06 -16.64 -14.02
CA GLY A 509 4.10 -17.41 -15.27
C GLY A 509 5.04 -16.85 -16.35
N LYS A 510 5.66 -17.77 -17.09
CA LYS A 510 6.53 -17.43 -18.23
C LYS A 510 5.69 -16.81 -19.34
N PHE A 511 6.13 -15.66 -19.88
CA PHE A 511 5.67 -15.17 -21.18
C PHE A 511 5.74 -16.31 -22.18
N ILE A 512 4.60 -16.80 -22.66
CA ILE A 512 4.55 -17.49 -23.95
C ILE A 512 4.45 -16.35 -24.96
N ILE A 513 5.61 -15.88 -25.41
CA ILE A 513 5.73 -14.92 -26.50
C ILE A 513 5.32 -15.60 -27.80
#